data_AF-A0AA92W2G0-F1
#
_entry.id   AF-A0AA92W2G0-F1
#
_cell.length_a   1.000
_cell.length_b   1.000
_cell.length_c   1.000
_cell.angle_alpha   90.00
_cell.angle_beta   90.00
_cell.angle_gamma   90.00
#
_symmetry.space_group_name_H-M   'P 1'
#
loop_
_entity.id
_entity.type
_entity.pdbx_description
1 polymer ?
#
loop_
_entity_poly.entity_id
_entity_poly.type
_entity_poly.pdbx_seq_one_letter_code
_entity_poly.pdbx_strand_id
1 'polypeptide(L)'
;MMDYSYTLEEVNYDPFIYFIGSTDGWKSNDQKLALVDDAKGVYTGYVYLADPNNAGFEFKFQRAPGNWDTAIGAGTFVSFAGAAIGVDNGNLGVNAGEGVYYMDVNLSEGTITATKVETMGMIGGFNEWAGDAPMTWNPEEYCFEATNVGVTADGWKFRVNGGWAVNLGGSLNNLTAGGDNITVAGNTVKLYPTRKTNENIYCTVE
;
A
#
# COMPACT_ATOMS: atom_id res chain seq x y z
N MET A 1 24.41 -14.56 44.08
CA MET A 1 23.26 -14.31 43.21
C MET A 1 23.67 -13.15 42.33
N MET A 2 23.74 -13.32 41.01
CA MET A 2 24.05 -12.18 40.12
C MET A 2 22.74 -11.43 39.89
N ASP A 3 22.72 -10.16 40.26
CA ASP A 3 21.60 -9.27 39.97
C ASP A 3 21.73 -8.84 38.51
N TYR A 4 20.75 -9.24 37.70
CA TYR A 4 20.62 -8.75 36.32
C TYR A 4 19.60 -7.62 36.32
N SER A 5 20.01 -6.44 35.85
CA SER A 5 19.10 -5.36 35.51
C SER A 5 18.78 -5.43 34.01
N TYR A 6 17.50 -5.46 33.66
CA TYR A 6 17.04 -5.28 32.29
C TYR A 6 16.31 -3.95 32.18
N THR A 7 16.59 -3.21 31.11
CA THR A 7 15.82 -2.04 30.72
C THR A 7 14.77 -2.48 29.70
N LEU A 8 13.50 -2.23 29.99
CA LEU A 8 12.43 -2.28 28.99
C LEU A 8 12.25 -0.87 28.44
N GLU A 9 12.64 -0.66 27.19
CA GLU A 9 12.27 0.54 26.44
C GLU A 9 11.07 0.20 25.57
N GLU A 10 10.04 1.04 25.62
CA GLU A 10 8.88 0.92 24.75
C GLU A 10 9.31 1.22 23.31
N VAL A 11 9.12 0.25 22.41
CA VAL A 11 9.40 0.46 20.99
C VAL A 11 8.29 1.34 20.44
N ASN A 12 8.60 2.60 20.13
CA ASN A 12 7.65 3.50 19.51
C ASN A 12 7.84 3.47 17.97
N TYR A 13 6.76 3.21 17.26
CA TYR A 13 6.74 3.15 15.80
C TYR A 13 6.10 4.43 15.25
N ASP A 14 6.77 5.05 14.28
CA ASP A 14 6.25 6.23 13.59
C ASP A 14 4.94 5.88 12.86
N PRO A 15 3.99 6.83 12.69
CA PRO A 15 2.71 6.54 12.04
C PRO A 15 2.84 6.13 10.57
N PHE A 16 3.97 6.47 9.93
CA PHE A 16 4.26 6.14 8.55
C PHE A 16 5.68 5.65 8.35
N ILE A 17 5.86 4.82 7.33
CA ILE A 17 7.14 4.60 6.67
C ILE A 17 7.04 5.02 5.21
N TYR A 18 8.10 5.63 4.71
CA TYR A 18 8.12 6.32 3.42
C TYR A 18 8.87 5.50 2.38
N PHE A 19 8.24 5.24 1.25
CA PHE A 19 8.84 4.52 0.13
C PHE A 19 9.82 5.42 -0.62
N ILE A 20 11.02 4.93 -0.92
CA ILE A 20 11.99 5.58 -1.80
C ILE A 20 12.65 4.53 -2.69
N GLY A 21 12.73 4.75 -3.99
CA GLY A 21 13.23 3.70 -4.89
C GLY A 21 13.36 4.11 -6.36
N SER A 22 13.51 3.12 -7.22
CA SER A 22 13.72 3.26 -8.67
C SER A 22 12.66 4.11 -9.36
N THR A 23 11.43 4.11 -8.85
CA THR A 23 10.25 4.76 -9.46
C THR A 23 10.46 6.23 -9.75
N ASP A 24 11.22 6.94 -8.93
CA ASP A 24 11.59 8.34 -9.12
C ASP A 24 13.11 8.55 -9.23
N GLY A 25 13.86 7.45 -9.36
CA GLY A 25 15.31 7.45 -9.36
C GLY A 25 15.93 7.79 -8.01
N TRP A 26 15.30 7.36 -6.91
CA TRP A 26 15.74 7.54 -5.52
C TRP A 26 15.75 9.01 -5.07
N LYS A 27 14.74 9.79 -5.50
CA LYS A 27 14.66 11.24 -5.30
C LYS A 27 13.44 11.73 -4.53
N SER A 28 12.37 10.94 -4.46
CA SER A 28 11.16 11.29 -3.71
C SER A 28 10.80 10.19 -2.72
N ASN A 29 10.08 10.60 -1.69
CA ASN A 29 9.59 9.74 -0.62
C ASN A 29 8.11 10.01 -0.29
N ASP A 30 7.37 10.49 -1.29
CA ASP A 30 5.98 10.92 -1.10
C ASP A 30 5.02 9.74 -0.84
N GLN A 31 5.30 8.56 -1.40
CA GLN A 31 4.49 7.36 -1.21
C GLN A 31 4.77 6.76 0.18
N LYS A 32 3.74 6.27 0.89
CA LYS A 32 3.90 5.81 2.27
C LYS A 32 2.96 4.69 2.69
N LEU A 33 3.43 3.87 3.61
CA LEU A 33 2.64 2.86 4.31
C LEU A 33 2.27 3.40 5.70
N ALA A 34 1.07 3.08 6.17
CA ALA A 34 0.57 3.51 7.48
C ALA A 34 0.69 2.38 8.50
N LEU A 35 1.01 2.74 9.74
CA LEU A 35 1.01 1.82 10.87
C LEU A 35 -0.42 1.31 11.14
N VAL A 36 -0.58 0.00 11.31
CA VAL A 36 -1.85 -0.66 11.62
C VAL A 36 -1.79 -1.53 12.88
N ASP A 37 -0.59 -1.85 13.37
CA ASP A 37 -0.36 -2.53 14.65
C ASP A 37 0.90 -1.91 15.27
N ASP A 38 0.71 -1.11 16.32
CA ASP A 38 1.77 -0.39 17.04
C ASP A 38 2.60 -1.30 17.94
N ALA A 39 2.01 -2.36 18.49
CA ALA A 39 2.72 -3.34 19.30
C ALA A 39 3.73 -4.16 18.47
N LYS A 40 3.46 -4.35 17.18
CA LYS A 40 4.29 -5.16 16.27
C LYS A 40 5.03 -4.34 15.21
N GLY A 41 4.72 -3.06 15.05
CA GLY A 41 5.25 -2.26 13.95
C GLY A 41 4.83 -2.79 12.59
N VAL A 42 3.55 -3.11 12.44
CA VAL A 42 2.99 -3.55 11.15
C VAL A 42 2.54 -2.35 10.35
N TYR A 43 3.06 -2.21 9.15
CA TYR A 43 2.72 -1.17 8.20
C TYR A 43 2.05 -1.75 6.96
N THR A 44 0.96 -1.14 6.52
CA THR A 44 0.29 -1.53 5.28
C THR A 44 -0.08 -0.34 4.40
N GLY A 45 -0.23 -0.59 3.11
CA GLY A 45 -0.57 0.43 2.12
C GLY A 45 -0.20 0.03 0.71
N TYR A 46 -0.41 0.95 -0.23
CA TYR A 46 -0.07 0.71 -1.62
C TYR A 46 1.11 1.57 -2.05
N VAL A 47 1.91 1.04 -2.97
CA VAL A 47 2.99 1.77 -3.63
C VAL A 47 2.96 1.44 -5.12
N TYR A 48 3.16 2.43 -5.97
CA TYR A 48 3.45 2.24 -7.39
C TYR A 48 4.96 2.10 -7.56
N LEU A 49 5.37 1.00 -8.20
CA LEU A 49 6.76 0.70 -8.53
C LEU A 49 6.94 0.72 -10.04
N ALA A 50 7.86 1.57 -10.49
CA ALA A 50 8.39 1.62 -11.86
C ALA A 50 9.93 1.61 -11.84
N ASP A 51 10.54 1.37 -13.01
CA ASP A 51 12.00 1.34 -13.17
C ASP A 51 12.50 2.23 -14.33
N PRO A 52 12.21 3.54 -14.30
CA PRO A 52 12.63 4.46 -15.36
C PRO A 52 14.16 4.66 -15.44
N ASN A 53 14.92 4.22 -14.42
CA ASN A 53 16.37 4.37 -14.34
C ASN A 53 17.13 3.04 -14.44
N ASN A 54 16.47 1.93 -14.80
CA ASN A 54 17.08 0.60 -14.93
C ASN A 54 17.79 0.11 -13.65
N ALA A 55 17.25 0.48 -12.48
CA ALA A 55 17.72 0.07 -11.16
C ALA A 55 16.99 -1.18 -10.63
N GLY A 56 16.18 -1.89 -11.42
CA GLY A 56 15.69 -3.24 -11.08
C GLY A 56 14.47 -3.30 -10.16
N PHE A 57 13.53 -2.35 -10.28
CA PHE A 57 12.37 -2.21 -9.38
C PHE A 57 12.75 -2.18 -7.88
N GLU A 58 13.94 -1.65 -7.59
CA GLU A 58 14.52 -1.62 -6.25
C GLU A 58 14.00 -0.44 -5.41
N PHE A 59 13.90 -0.64 -4.11
CA PHE A 59 13.46 0.39 -3.16
C PHE A 59 13.97 0.12 -1.74
N LYS A 60 13.76 1.10 -0.85
CA LYS A 60 13.79 0.95 0.61
C LYS A 60 12.59 1.69 1.21
N PHE A 61 12.33 1.44 2.49
CA PHE A 61 11.50 2.34 3.29
C PHE A 61 12.37 3.22 4.19
N GLN A 62 11.90 4.41 4.54
CA GLN A 62 12.52 5.31 5.50
C GLN A 62 11.54 5.55 6.65
N ARG A 63 12.03 5.59 7.89
CA ARG A 63 11.21 5.97 9.06
C ARG A 63 10.92 7.47 9.10
N ALA A 64 11.84 8.27 8.57
CA ALA A 64 11.65 9.70 8.33
C ALA A 64 12.09 10.05 6.90
N PRO A 65 11.38 10.96 6.20
CA PRO A 65 11.71 11.34 4.83
C PRO A 65 13.16 11.80 4.69
N GLY A 66 13.92 11.15 3.81
CA GLY A 66 15.32 11.50 3.51
C GLY A 66 16.34 11.01 4.55
N ASN A 67 15.91 10.33 5.63
CA ASN A 67 16.82 9.77 6.62
C ASN A 67 17.27 8.36 6.22
N TRP A 68 18.57 8.22 5.91
CA TRP A 68 19.18 6.95 5.52
C TRP A 68 19.72 6.12 6.69
N ASP A 69 20.00 6.74 7.83
CA ASP A 69 20.55 6.06 9.01
C ASP A 69 19.57 5.01 9.57
N THR A 70 18.27 5.28 9.39
CA THR A 70 17.17 4.41 9.83
C THR A 70 16.41 3.79 8.65
N ALA A 71 17.03 3.70 7.47
CA ALA A 71 16.39 3.09 6.31
C ALA A 71 16.16 1.58 6.52
N ILE A 72 14.98 1.12 6.13
CA ILE A 72 14.55 -0.27 6.20
C ILE A 72 14.85 -0.91 4.85
N GLY A 73 15.92 -1.71 4.81
CA GLY A 73 16.35 -2.49 3.64
C GLY A 73 16.10 -3.99 3.83
N ALA A 74 16.54 -4.79 2.84
CA ALA A 74 16.32 -6.24 2.82
C ALA A 74 16.84 -6.97 4.07
N GLY A 75 17.97 -6.52 4.65
CA GLY A 75 18.53 -7.10 5.86
C GLY A 75 17.65 -7.00 7.11
N THR A 76 16.56 -6.24 7.06
CA THR A 76 15.55 -6.17 8.15
C THR A 76 14.64 -7.40 8.17
N PHE A 77 14.52 -8.11 7.04
CA PHE A 77 13.53 -9.15 6.85
C PHE A 77 14.18 -10.54 6.77
N VAL A 78 13.57 -11.50 7.45
CA VAL A 78 13.94 -12.92 7.41
C VAL A 78 13.05 -13.73 6.47
N SER A 79 11.91 -13.16 6.04
CA SER A 79 10.97 -13.79 5.14
C SER A 79 10.36 -12.81 4.15
N PHE A 80 10.30 -13.23 2.89
CA PHE A 80 9.73 -12.48 1.76
C PHE A 80 8.62 -13.31 1.11
N ALA A 81 7.50 -12.68 0.79
CA ALA A 81 6.34 -13.34 0.18
C ALA A 81 5.69 -12.52 -0.93
N GLY A 82 4.85 -13.19 -1.73
CA GLY A 82 4.27 -12.60 -2.94
C GLY A 82 5.38 -12.26 -3.94
N ALA A 83 5.40 -11.01 -4.39
CA ALA A 83 6.41 -10.50 -5.31
C ALA A 83 7.65 -9.92 -4.61
N ALA A 84 7.64 -9.79 -3.28
CA ALA A 84 8.73 -9.14 -2.55
C ALA A 84 10.01 -9.98 -2.63
N ILE A 85 11.14 -9.31 -2.83
CA ILE A 85 12.47 -9.91 -2.81
C ILE A 85 13.46 -9.04 -2.04
N GLY A 86 14.50 -9.66 -1.52
CA GLY A 86 15.73 -8.97 -1.11
C GLY A 86 16.70 -8.94 -2.27
N VAL A 87 17.41 -7.83 -2.44
CA VAL A 87 18.46 -7.67 -3.45
C VAL A 87 19.82 -7.70 -2.76
N ASP A 88 20.83 -8.30 -3.40
CA ASP A 88 22.16 -8.51 -2.83
C ASP A 88 22.86 -7.22 -2.37
N ASN A 89 22.50 -6.07 -2.95
CA ASN A 89 23.00 -4.75 -2.57
C ASN A 89 22.33 -4.18 -1.29
N GLY A 90 21.44 -4.94 -0.64
CA GLY A 90 20.72 -4.56 0.57
C GLY A 90 19.41 -3.80 0.34
N ASN A 91 19.02 -3.56 -0.92
CA ASN A 91 17.73 -2.99 -1.28
C ASN A 91 16.62 -4.05 -1.23
N LEU A 92 15.38 -3.60 -1.06
CA LEU A 92 14.19 -4.39 -1.36
C LEU A 92 13.94 -4.32 -2.87
N GLY A 93 13.17 -5.27 -3.40
CA GLY A 93 12.69 -5.22 -4.77
C GLY A 93 11.39 -5.99 -4.95
N VAL A 94 10.84 -5.94 -6.16
CA VAL A 94 9.75 -6.81 -6.60
C VAL A 94 10.11 -7.57 -7.86
N ASN A 95 9.67 -8.81 -7.96
CA ASN A 95 9.94 -9.69 -9.12
C ASN A 95 8.79 -9.79 -10.12
N ALA A 96 7.67 -9.08 -9.89
CA ALA A 96 6.47 -9.13 -10.74
C ALA A 96 6.35 -7.93 -11.71
N GLY A 97 7.42 -7.16 -11.89
CA GLY A 97 7.50 -6.07 -12.87
C GLY A 97 6.89 -4.74 -12.40
N GLU A 98 6.67 -3.82 -13.33
CA GLU A 98 6.03 -2.54 -13.04
C GLU A 98 4.57 -2.73 -12.59
N GLY A 99 4.12 -1.89 -11.64
CA GLY A 99 2.73 -1.84 -11.24
C GLY A 99 2.50 -1.32 -9.83
N VAL A 100 1.25 -1.35 -9.39
CA VAL A 100 0.87 -1.03 -8.01
C VAL A 100 0.92 -2.30 -7.17
N TYR A 101 1.46 -2.18 -5.97
CA TYR A 101 1.61 -3.26 -5.00
C TYR A 101 0.96 -2.88 -3.69
N TYR A 102 0.16 -3.78 -3.11
CA TYR A 102 -0.18 -3.73 -1.70
C TYR A 102 0.95 -4.35 -0.88
N MET A 103 1.46 -3.60 0.09
CA MET A 103 2.56 -3.99 0.95
C MET A 103 2.03 -4.31 2.35
N ASP A 104 2.52 -5.41 2.90
CA ASP A 104 2.37 -5.80 4.30
C ASP A 104 3.78 -5.98 4.88
N VAL A 105 4.15 -5.10 5.82
CA VAL A 105 5.49 -5.01 6.38
C VAL A 105 5.39 -5.17 7.89
N ASN A 106 5.89 -6.26 8.45
CA ASN A 106 5.94 -6.48 9.89
C ASN A 106 7.39 -6.39 10.38
N LEU A 107 7.72 -5.31 11.09
CA LEU A 107 9.08 -5.06 11.56
C LEU A 107 9.47 -5.92 12.77
N SER A 108 8.52 -6.29 13.63
CA SER A 108 8.80 -7.16 14.78
C SER A 108 9.08 -8.61 14.38
N GLU A 109 8.33 -9.12 13.40
CA GLU A 109 8.48 -10.50 12.90
C GLU A 109 9.48 -10.59 11.73
N GLY A 110 9.92 -9.46 11.17
CA GLY A 110 10.86 -9.43 10.06
C GLY A 110 10.28 -10.01 8.77
N THR A 111 8.99 -9.75 8.49
CA THR A 111 8.31 -10.26 7.29
C THR A 111 7.89 -9.13 6.37
N ILE A 112 7.95 -9.39 5.06
CA ILE A 112 7.43 -8.49 4.03
C ILE A 112 6.70 -9.27 2.94
N THR A 113 5.50 -8.81 2.58
CA THR A 113 4.73 -9.32 1.45
C THR A 113 4.44 -8.18 0.48
N ALA A 114 4.67 -8.41 -0.81
CA ALA A 114 4.21 -7.52 -1.88
C ALA A 114 3.17 -8.24 -2.72
N THR A 115 1.92 -7.81 -2.66
CA THR A 115 0.84 -8.33 -3.51
C THR A 115 0.65 -7.40 -4.70
N LYS A 116 0.99 -7.87 -5.90
CA LYS A 116 0.75 -7.09 -7.11
C LYS A 116 -0.76 -6.93 -7.35
N VAL A 117 -1.18 -5.70 -7.64
CA VAL A 117 -2.53 -5.39 -8.09
C VAL A 117 -2.59 -5.68 -9.59
N GLU A 118 -3.02 -6.89 -9.95
CA GLU A 118 -3.28 -7.27 -11.35
C GLU A 118 -4.61 -6.67 -11.82
N THR A 119 -5.60 -6.63 -10.94
CA THR A 119 -6.84 -5.87 -11.14
C THR A 119 -7.24 -5.12 -9.87
N MET A 120 -7.67 -3.88 -10.05
CA MET A 120 -8.45 -3.16 -9.05
C MET A 120 -9.91 -3.16 -9.51
N GLY A 121 -10.80 -3.71 -8.70
CA GLY A 121 -12.21 -3.85 -9.02
C GLY A 121 -13.11 -3.08 -8.08
N MET A 122 -14.23 -2.59 -8.60
CA MET A 122 -15.36 -2.08 -7.83
C MET A 122 -16.49 -3.10 -7.83
N ILE A 123 -17.13 -3.33 -6.69
CA ILE A 123 -18.24 -4.29 -6.54
C ILE A 123 -19.25 -3.75 -5.53
N GLY A 124 -20.55 -3.98 -5.78
CA GLY A 124 -21.59 -3.51 -4.86
C GLY A 124 -23.00 -3.72 -5.36
N GLY A 125 -23.95 -3.00 -4.76
CA GLY A 125 -25.36 -3.05 -5.13
C GLY A 125 -25.61 -2.73 -6.61
N PHE A 126 -24.82 -1.81 -7.19
CA PHE A 126 -24.92 -1.40 -8.60
C PHE A 126 -24.69 -2.53 -9.61
N ASN A 127 -24.03 -3.61 -9.21
CA ASN A 127 -23.82 -4.80 -10.03
C ASN A 127 -24.23 -6.09 -9.30
N GLU A 128 -25.15 -5.96 -8.33
CA GLU A 128 -25.72 -7.07 -7.56
C GLU A 128 -24.69 -7.98 -6.87
N TRP A 129 -23.48 -7.46 -6.59
CA TRP A 129 -22.35 -8.24 -6.09
C TRP A 129 -21.94 -9.43 -6.99
N ALA A 130 -22.31 -9.39 -8.27
CA ALA A 130 -22.13 -10.52 -9.19
C ALA A 130 -20.73 -10.59 -9.84
N GLY A 131 -19.99 -9.48 -9.86
CA GLY A 131 -18.66 -9.40 -10.46
C GLY A 131 -18.01 -8.03 -10.23
N ASP A 132 -16.77 -7.84 -10.67
CA ASP A 132 -16.08 -6.56 -10.53
C ASP A 132 -16.27 -5.70 -11.77
N ALA A 133 -16.59 -4.42 -11.56
CA ALA A 133 -16.33 -3.38 -12.55
C ALA A 133 -14.82 -3.02 -12.46
N PRO A 134 -14.02 -3.27 -13.52
CA PRO A 134 -12.59 -3.05 -13.47
C PRO A 134 -12.25 -1.55 -13.50
N MET A 135 -11.18 -1.19 -12.79
CA MET A 135 -10.57 0.14 -12.85
C MET A 135 -9.24 0.09 -13.61
N THR A 136 -8.88 1.19 -14.25
CA THR A 136 -7.62 1.36 -14.99
C THR A 136 -6.65 2.23 -14.21
N TRP A 137 -5.37 1.84 -14.10
CA TRP A 137 -4.34 2.66 -13.47
C TRP A 137 -3.98 3.87 -14.34
N ASN A 138 -3.99 5.07 -13.74
CA ASN A 138 -3.50 6.31 -14.30
C ASN A 138 -2.20 6.71 -13.55
N PRO A 139 -1.01 6.51 -14.15
CA PRO A 139 0.26 6.86 -13.52
C PRO A 139 0.53 8.36 -13.41
N GLU A 140 -0.17 9.20 -14.19
CA GLU A 140 -0.02 10.67 -14.11
C GLU A 140 -0.68 11.21 -12.84
N GLU A 141 -1.87 10.69 -12.50
CA GLU A 141 -2.62 11.09 -11.31
C GLU A 141 -2.39 10.17 -10.09
N TYR A 142 -1.66 9.07 -10.26
CA TYR A 142 -1.45 8.04 -9.22
C TYR A 142 -2.77 7.46 -8.69
N CYS A 143 -3.73 7.22 -9.57
CA CYS A 143 -5.05 6.72 -9.21
C CYS A 143 -5.53 5.59 -10.13
N PHE A 144 -6.47 4.78 -9.62
CA PHE A 144 -7.27 3.89 -10.44
C PHE A 144 -8.56 4.61 -10.85
N GLU A 145 -8.94 4.53 -12.11
CA GLU A 145 -10.12 5.21 -12.66
C GLU A 145 -11.13 4.22 -13.25
N ALA A 146 -12.42 4.46 -12.98
CA ALA A 146 -13.52 3.82 -13.69
C ALA A 146 -14.56 4.88 -14.08
N THR A 147 -15.00 4.85 -15.33
CA THR A 147 -16.05 5.71 -15.88
C THR A 147 -17.26 4.88 -16.29
N ASN A 148 -18.43 5.49 -16.30
CA ASN A 148 -19.72 4.83 -16.58
C ASN A 148 -19.99 3.61 -15.68
N VAL A 149 -19.49 3.61 -14.44
CA VAL A 149 -19.68 2.48 -13.50
C VAL A 149 -21.07 2.49 -12.86
N GLY A 150 -21.69 3.67 -12.74
CA GLY A 150 -23.05 3.82 -12.21
C GLY A 150 -23.21 3.33 -10.76
N VAL A 151 -22.23 3.62 -9.88
CA VAL A 151 -22.36 3.27 -8.46
C VAL A 151 -23.57 3.97 -7.84
N THR A 152 -24.26 3.28 -6.93
CA THR A 152 -25.44 3.78 -6.23
C THR A 152 -25.17 3.93 -4.73
N ALA A 153 -26.12 4.51 -4.00
CA ALA A 153 -26.05 4.58 -2.55
C ALA A 153 -26.32 3.22 -1.84
N ASP A 154 -26.56 2.14 -2.59
CA ASP A 154 -26.89 0.81 -2.05
C ASP A 154 -25.67 0.01 -1.56
N GLY A 155 -24.53 0.67 -1.43
CA GLY A 155 -23.30 0.10 -0.90
C GLY A 155 -22.40 -0.50 -1.97
N TRP A 156 -21.13 -0.11 -1.96
CA TRP A 156 -20.09 -0.66 -2.84
C TRP A 156 -18.70 -0.56 -2.19
N LYS A 157 -17.74 -1.33 -2.71
CA LYS A 157 -16.36 -1.43 -2.21
C LYS A 157 -15.37 -1.59 -3.35
N PHE A 158 -14.09 -1.41 -3.02
CA PHE A 158 -12.98 -1.78 -3.89
C PHE A 158 -12.37 -3.10 -3.44
N ARG A 159 -11.85 -3.90 -4.37
CA ARG A 159 -11.08 -5.09 -4.03
C ARG A 159 -10.00 -5.40 -5.06
N VAL A 160 -8.91 -5.97 -4.58
CA VAL A 160 -7.75 -6.36 -5.39
C VAL A 160 -7.94 -7.79 -5.90
N ASN A 161 -7.66 -8.00 -7.19
CA ASN A 161 -7.60 -9.31 -7.84
C ASN A 161 -8.87 -10.16 -7.66
N GLY A 162 -10.05 -9.51 -7.54
CA GLY A 162 -11.34 -10.17 -7.32
C GLY A 162 -11.51 -10.81 -5.93
N GLY A 163 -10.56 -10.64 -5.02
CA GLY A 163 -10.54 -11.29 -3.71
C GLY A 163 -10.87 -10.34 -2.55
N TRP A 164 -11.31 -10.90 -1.42
CA TRP A 164 -11.63 -10.10 -0.22
C TRP A 164 -10.45 -9.89 0.72
N ALA A 165 -9.30 -10.53 0.49
CA ALA A 165 -8.13 -10.39 1.37
C ALA A 165 -7.61 -8.95 1.42
N VAL A 166 -7.60 -8.27 0.28
CA VAL A 166 -7.19 -6.86 0.16
C VAL A 166 -8.35 -6.10 -0.48
N ASN A 167 -9.15 -5.45 0.36
CA ASN A 167 -10.34 -4.69 -0.04
C ASN A 167 -10.42 -3.38 0.73
N LEU A 168 -11.04 -2.37 0.14
CA LEU A 168 -11.20 -1.04 0.72
C LEU A 168 -12.67 -0.65 0.78
N GLY A 169 -13.03 0.01 1.87
CA GLY A 169 -14.33 0.64 2.10
C GLY A 169 -14.21 1.78 3.11
N GLY A 170 -15.33 2.32 3.57
CA GLY A 170 -15.41 3.40 4.54
C GLY A 170 -15.88 4.71 3.91
N SER A 171 -15.24 5.82 4.27
CA SER A 171 -15.61 7.13 3.75
C SER A 171 -14.77 7.52 2.54
N LEU A 172 -15.31 8.35 1.64
CA LEU A 172 -14.58 8.79 0.45
C LEU A 172 -13.20 9.40 0.78
N ASN A 173 -13.08 10.12 1.90
CA ASN A 173 -11.86 10.80 2.32
C ASN A 173 -10.97 9.99 3.27
N ASN A 174 -11.42 8.79 3.67
CA ASN A 174 -10.68 7.89 4.55
C ASN A 174 -11.16 6.46 4.35
N LEU A 175 -10.59 5.81 3.33
CA LEU A 175 -10.80 4.41 3.02
C LEU A 175 -9.86 3.55 3.86
N THR A 176 -10.37 2.46 4.39
CA THR A 176 -9.65 1.54 5.26
C THR A 176 -9.75 0.11 4.75
N ALA A 177 -8.74 -0.70 5.08
CA ALA A 177 -8.74 -2.12 4.77
C ALA A 177 -9.94 -2.80 5.44
N GLY A 178 -10.77 -3.50 4.67
CA GLY A 178 -11.95 -4.17 5.21
C GLY A 178 -13.10 -3.24 5.64
N GLY A 179 -12.97 -1.92 5.47
CA GLY A 179 -13.96 -0.94 5.94
C GLY A 179 -15.37 -1.11 5.37
N ASP A 180 -16.35 -0.43 5.96
CA ASP A 180 -17.77 -0.54 5.58
C ASP A 180 -18.05 -0.21 4.10
N ASN A 181 -19.23 -0.57 3.61
CA ASN A 181 -19.64 -0.20 2.25
C ASN A 181 -19.72 1.32 2.07
N ILE A 182 -19.27 1.81 0.92
CA ILE A 182 -19.42 3.20 0.50
C ILE A 182 -20.83 3.40 -0.04
N THR A 183 -21.54 4.43 0.41
CA THR A 183 -22.95 4.70 0.04
C THR A 183 -23.11 6.01 -0.71
N VAL A 184 -22.25 6.25 -1.70
CA VAL A 184 -22.28 7.45 -2.55
C VAL A 184 -22.51 7.05 -4.00
N ALA A 185 -23.43 7.73 -4.68
CA ALA A 185 -23.75 7.47 -6.07
C ALA A 185 -22.93 8.35 -7.03
N GLY A 186 -22.65 7.83 -8.24
CA GLY A 186 -21.92 8.53 -9.29
C GLY A 186 -21.55 7.62 -10.45
N ASN A 187 -20.99 8.19 -11.51
CA ASN A 187 -20.62 7.47 -12.73
C ASN A 187 -19.12 7.40 -12.96
N THR A 188 -18.35 8.32 -12.37
CA THR A 188 -16.89 8.34 -12.46
C THR A 188 -16.31 8.21 -11.06
N VAL A 189 -15.43 7.24 -10.87
CA VAL A 189 -14.75 7.00 -9.59
C VAL A 189 -13.24 6.96 -9.80
N LYS A 190 -12.50 7.73 -9.00
CA LYS A 190 -11.04 7.68 -8.94
C LYS A 190 -10.58 7.27 -7.55
N LEU A 191 -9.79 6.20 -7.43
CA LEU A 191 -9.20 5.72 -6.18
C LEU A 191 -7.72 6.11 -6.12
N TYR A 192 -7.29 6.77 -5.04
CA TYR A 192 -5.92 7.20 -4.79
C TYR A 192 -5.31 6.38 -3.63
N PRO A 193 -4.64 5.25 -3.90
CA PRO A 193 -4.29 4.28 -2.86
C PRO A 193 -2.90 4.45 -2.23
N THR A 194 -2.00 5.22 -2.86
CA THR A 194 -0.56 5.20 -2.51
C THR A 194 -0.15 6.16 -1.39
N ARG A 195 -1.12 6.90 -0.84
CA ARG A 195 -0.90 8.00 0.12
C ARG A 195 0.15 9.03 -0.34
N LYS A 196 0.36 9.15 -1.65
CA LYS A 196 1.31 10.08 -2.26
C LYS A 196 0.86 11.53 -2.10
N THR A 197 -0.42 11.79 -2.35
CA THR A 197 -1.01 13.14 -2.37
C THR A 197 -1.81 13.46 -1.10
N ASN A 198 -2.06 12.47 -0.24
CA ASN A 198 -2.83 12.59 0.99
C ASN A 198 -2.36 11.57 2.03
N GLU A 199 -2.57 11.84 3.32
CA GLU A 199 -2.29 10.88 4.41
C GLU A 199 -3.22 9.66 4.39
N ASN A 200 -4.45 9.85 3.92
CA ASN A 200 -5.44 8.79 3.79
C ASN A 200 -5.45 8.20 2.39
N ILE A 201 -5.86 6.93 2.30
CA ILE A 201 -6.36 6.39 1.04
C ILE A 201 -7.76 6.99 0.82
N TYR A 202 -8.02 7.54 -0.35
CA TYR A 202 -9.27 8.24 -0.64
C TYR A 202 -9.74 7.95 -2.06
N CYS A 203 -11.00 8.28 -2.33
CA CYS A 203 -11.54 8.26 -3.67
C CYS A 203 -12.45 9.47 -3.93
N THR A 204 -12.61 9.82 -5.19
CA THR A 204 -13.61 10.79 -5.65
C THR A 204 -14.73 10.07 -6.40
N VAL A 205 -15.92 10.66 -6.38
CA VAL A 205 -17.12 10.17 -7.05
C VAL A 205 -17.79 11.36 -7.72
N GLU A 206 -18.01 11.29 -9.03
CA GLU A 206 -18.65 12.32 -9.87
C GLU A 206 -19.82 11.73 -10.68
#